data_AF-A0A2S7KNY8-F1
#
_entry.id   AF-A0A2S7KNY8-F1
#
_cell.length_a   1.000
_cell.length_b   1.000
_cell.length_c   1.000
_cell.angle_alpha   90.00
_cell.angle_beta   90.00
_cell.angle_gamma   90.00
#
_symmetry.space_group_name_H-M   'P 1'
#
loop_
_entity.id
_entity.type
_entity.pdbx_description
1 polymer ?
#
loop_
_entity_poly.entity_id
_entity_poly.type
_entity_poly.pdbx_seq_one_letter_code
_entity_poly.pdbx_strand_id
1 'polypeptide(L)'
;MIDSEDYKNYVDKTFQFLRTEFSMELGKQNFNGNVFYDIEYKDKDKIISMSLETIENYFQVIIFKLVKGKMPDYDDKAKTLHLSNLSNKIFKTLTKQDFKENKIYFQSIEAKNKTERMILKSAMDLRLCLRNYSFKDETEKKLPWKFWK
;
A
#
# COMPACT_ATOMS: atom_id res chain seq x y z
N MET A 1 1.68 -2.61 23.02
CA MET A 1 2.56 -2.76 21.84
C MET A 1 2.14 -4.06 21.16
N ILE A 2 1.91 -4.04 19.86
CA ILE A 2 1.59 -5.26 19.11
C ILE A 2 2.88 -6.08 18.98
N ASP A 3 2.82 -7.39 19.22
CA ASP A 3 3.97 -8.25 18.94
C ASP A 3 4.04 -8.61 17.44
N SER A 4 5.14 -9.24 17.03
CA SER A 4 5.38 -9.54 15.62
C SER A 4 4.37 -10.52 15.01
N GLU A 5 3.86 -11.48 15.79
CA GLU A 5 2.93 -12.50 15.32
C GLU A 5 1.52 -11.92 15.21
N ASP A 6 1.09 -11.15 16.21
CA ASP A 6 -0.16 -10.37 16.16
C ASP A 6 -0.14 -9.39 14.99
N TYR A 7 0.99 -8.69 14.77
CA TYR A 7 1.14 -7.78 13.62
C TYR A 7 0.99 -8.51 12.31
N LYS A 8 1.71 -9.64 12.13
CA LYS A 8 1.66 -10.44 10.92
C LYS A 8 0.24 -10.93 10.63
N ASN A 9 -0.43 -11.49 11.62
CA ASN A 9 -1.79 -12.01 11.48
C ASN A 9 -2.79 -10.89 11.18
N TYR A 10 -2.65 -9.74 11.83
CA TYR A 10 -3.52 -8.61 11.58
C TYR A 10 -3.30 -8.00 10.20
N VAL A 11 -2.05 -7.84 9.75
CA VAL A 11 -1.73 -7.38 8.40
C VAL A 11 -2.25 -8.36 7.35
N ASP A 12 -2.02 -9.66 7.49
CA ASP A 12 -2.47 -10.67 6.51
C ASP A 12 -4.00 -10.68 6.36
N LYS A 13 -4.72 -10.60 7.48
CA LYS A 13 -6.19 -10.48 7.50
C LYS A 13 -6.66 -9.20 6.84
N THR A 14 -6.06 -8.06 7.20
CA THR A 14 -6.56 -6.74 6.79
C THR A 14 -6.18 -6.41 5.34
N PHE A 15 -5.02 -6.87 4.87
CA PHE A 15 -4.54 -6.68 3.50
C PHE A 15 -4.83 -7.87 2.58
N GLN A 16 -5.69 -8.80 3.00
CA GLN A 16 -6.05 -9.99 2.21
C GLN A 16 -6.52 -9.65 0.78
N PHE A 17 -7.18 -8.49 0.61
CA PHE A 17 -7.61 -7.98 -0.70
C PHE A 17 -6.48 -7.87 -1.73
N LEU A 18 -5.22 -7.67 -1.30
CA LEU A 18 -4.08 -7.64 -2.20
C LEU A 18 -3.91 -8.96 -2.96
N ARG A 19 -4.18 -10.09 -2.30
CA ARG A 19 -4.16 -11.41 -2.93
C ARG A 19 -5.45 -11.68 -3.71
N THR A 20 -6.60 -11.39 -3.11
CA THR A 20 -7.90 -11.83 -3.66
C THR A 20 -8.45 -10.93 -4.76
N GLU A 21 -8.19 -9.63 -4.71
CA GLU A 21 -8.68 -8.64 -5.70
C GLU A 21 -7.59 -8.19 -6.68
N PHE A 22 -6.32 -8.16 -6.24
CA PHE A 22 -5.21 -7.63 -7.03
C PHE A 22 -4.18 -8.68 -7.46
N SER A 23 -4.39 -9.96 -7.12
CA SER A 23 -3.51 -11.08 -7.48
C SER A 23 -2.04 -10.87 -7.12
N MET A 24 -1.78 -10.12 -6.04
CA MET A 24 -0.43 -9.93 -5.53
C MET A 24 -0.02 -11.12 -4.67
N GLU A 25 1.27 -11.42 -4.65
CA GLU A 25 1.86 -12.49 -3.85
C GLU A 25 2.49 -11.91 -2.59
N LEU A 26 2.48 -12.68 -1.50
CA LEU A 26 3.22 -12.33 -0.30
C LEU A 26 4.72 -12.39 -0.61
N GLY A 27 5.42 -11.29 -0.36
CA GLY A 27 6.84 -11.12 -0.60
C GLY A 27 7.64 -11.29 0.67
N LYS A 28 8.54 -10.33 0.92
CA LYS A 28 9.44 -10.35 2.07
C LYS A 28 8.67 -10.09 3.37
N GLN A 29 9.15 -10.68 4.45
CA GLN A 29 8.73 -10.35 5.81
C GLN A 29 9.99 -10.12 6.64
N ASN A 30 10.09 -8.96 7.30
CA ASN A 30 11.22 -8.62 8.16
C ASN A 30 10.70 -8.24 9.54
N PHE A 31 11.17 -8.93 10.57
CA PHE A 31 10.85 -8.64 11.96
C PHE A 31 12.15 -8.45 12.71
N ASN A 32 12.49 -7.21 13.05
CA ASN A 32 13.69 -6.88 13.79
C ASN A 32 13.37 -6.69 15.27
N GLY A 33 13.47 -7.78 16.03
CA GLY A 33 13.12 -7.82 17.44
C GLY A 33 11.70 -7.30 17.67
N ASN A 34 11.55 -6.33 18.58
CA ASN A 34 10.30 -5.62 18.82
C ASN A 34 10.38 -4.16 18.35
N VAL A 35 11.24 -3.82 17.38
CA VAL A 35 11.51 -2.42 16.96
C VAL A 35 10.86 -2.11 15.62
N PHE A 36 10.96 -3.03 14.66
CA PHE A 36 10.54 -2.78 13.29
C PHE A 36 9.97 -4.05 12.65
N TYR A 37 8.75 -3.94 12.11
CA TYR A 37 8.09 -5.00 11.37
C TYR A 37 7.76 -4.54 9.97
N ASP A 38 8.02 -5.37 8.97
CA ASP A 38 7.76 -5.05 7.57
C ASP A 38 7.25 -6.28 6.83
N ILE A 39 6.17 -6.08 6.05
CA ILE A 39 5.55 -7.12 5.22
C ILE A 39 5.32 -6.53 3.85
N GLU A 40 5.78 -7.25 2.83
CA GLU A 40 5.63 -6.86 1.44
C GLU A 40 4.62 -7.75 0.71
N TYR A 41 3.87 -7.16 -0.22
CA TYR A 41 3.16 -7.86 -1.28
C TYR A 41 3.68 -7.37 -2.62
N LYS A 42 3.80 -8.27 -3.60
CA LYS A 42 4.36 -7.94 -4.91
C LYS A 42 3.57 -8.53 -6.06
N ASP A 43 3.65 -7.86 -7.20
CA ASP A 43 3.37 -8.44 -8.50
C ASP A 43 4.50 -8.06 -9.47
N LYS A 44 4.26 -8.24 -10.78
CA LYS A 44 5.25 -7.90 -11.82
C LYS A 44 5.55 -6.40 -11.97
N ASP A 45 4.64 -5.54 -11.53
CA ASP A 45 4.64 -4.10 -11.78
C ASP A 45 4.91 -3.28 -10.51
N LYS A 46 4.63 -3.82 -9.31
CA LYS A 46 4.77 -3.08 -8.06
C LYS A 46 5.06 -3.97 -6.84
N ILE A 47 5.69 -3.36 -5.84
CA ILE A 47 5.78 -3.86 -4.46
C ILE A 47 5.00 -2.90 -3.56
N ILE A 48 4.23 -3.43 -2.62
CA ILE A 48 3.56 -2.69 -1.56
C ILE A 48 4.18 -3.16 -0.25
N SER A 49 4.84 -2.24 0.46
CA SER A 49 5.43 -2.48 1.77
C SER A 49 4.54 -1.87 2.85
N MET A 50 4.29 -2.65 3.89
CA MET A 50 3.63 -2.24 5.12
C MET A 50 4.63 -2.35 6.26
N SER A 51 5.10 -1.20 6.74
CA SER A 51 6.13 -1.13 7.77
C SER A 51 5.57 -0.48 9.04
N LEU A 52 5.90 -1.06 10.19
CA LEU A 52 5.61 -0.56 11.53
C LEU A 52 6.92 -0.36 12.29
N GLU A 53 7.17 0.87 12.69
CA GLU A 53 8.13 1.19 13.75
C GLU A 53 7.39 1.23 15.08
N THR A 54 7.71 0.28 15.96
CA THR A 54 6.93 0.03 17.18
C THR A 54 7.20 1.07 18.27
N ILE A 55 8.42 1.59 18.36
CA ILE A 55 8.87 2.56 19.38
C ILE A 55 8.09 3.86 19.21
N GLU A 56 8.03 4.37 17.98
CA GLU A 56 7.29 5.59 17.64
C GLU A 56 5.79 5.31 17.38
N ASN A 57 5.40 4.02 17.31
CA ASN A 57 4.11 3.56 16.85
C ASN A 57 3.72 4.24 15.53
N TYR A 58 4.66 4.19 14.57
CA TYR A 58 4.54 4.77 13.25
C TYR A 58 4.30 3.67 12.22
N PHE A 59 3.16 3.72 11.53
CA PHE A 59 2.80 2.77 10.50
C PHE A 59 2.77 3.45 9.14
N GLN A 60 3.43 2.86 8.16
CA GLN A 60 3.57 3.40 6.82
C GLN A 60 3.25 2.35 5.78
N VAL A 61 2.60 2.80 4.70
CA VAL A 61 2.40 1.99 3.50
C VAL A 61 3.02 2.72 2.31
N ILE A 62 3.90 2.03 1.59
CA ILE A 62 4.59 2.55 0.41
C ILE A 62 4.34 1.63 -0.77
N ILE A 63 4.04 2.21 -1.93
CA ILE A 63 3.90 1.50 -3.20
C ILE A 63 5.11 1.86 -4.07
N PHE A 64 5.93 0.86 -4.36
CA PHE A 64 7.09 0.95 -5.25
C PHE A 64 6.71 0.44 -6.64
N LYS A 65 6.78 1.31 -7.66
CA LYS A 65 6.60 0.93 -9.07
C LYS A 65 7.89 0.28 -9.58
N LEU A 66 7.82 -0.98 -9.95
CA LEU A 66 8.96 -1.73 -10.45
C LEU A 66 9.35 -1.26 -11.85
N VAL A 67 10.66 -1.11 -12.07
CA VAL A 67 11.23 -0.80 -13.39
C VAL A 67 11.95 -2.05 -13.88
N LYS A 68 11.42 -2.69 -14.92
CA LYS A 68 11.95 -3.96 -15.43
C LYS A 68 12.07 -5.03 -14.31
N GLY A 69 11.06 -5.09 -13.44
CA GLY A 69 11.01 -6.02 -12.31
C GLY A 69 11.93 -5.66 -11.13
N LYS A 70 12.62 -4.50 -11.17
CA LYS A 70 13.52 -4.06 -10.09
C LYS A 70 12.91 -2.93 -9.29
N MET A 71 13.13 -2.97 -7.98
CA MET A 71 12.74 -1.90 -7.06
C MET A 71 13.46 -0.61 -7.45
N PRO A 72 12.76 0.53 -7.50
CA PRO A 72 13.37 1.82 -7.78
C PRO A 72 14.18 2.29 -6.57
N ASP A 73 14.97 3.36 -6.77
CA ASP A 73 15.54 4.11 -5.65
C ASP A 73 14.41 4.64 -4.75
N TYR A 74 14.58 4.55 -3.45
CA TYR A 74 13.61 5.03 -2.47
C TYR A 74 13.31 6.52 -2.67
N ASP A 75 14.33 7.31 -3.03
CA ASP A 75 14.19 8.75 -3.25
C ASP A 75 13.54 9.14 -4.59
N ASP A 76 13.29 8.16 -5.48
CA ASP A 76 12.56 8.39 -6.73
C ASP A 76 11.06 8.56 -6.44
N LYS A 77 10.65 9.77 -6.08
CA LYS A 77 9.26 10.13 -5.77
C LYS A 77 8.26 9.85 -6.90
N ALA A 78 8.72 9.67 -8.13
CA ALA A 78 7.83 9.29 -9.24
C ALA A 78 7.48 7.78 -9.20
N LYS A 79 8.32 6.97 -8.57
CA LYS A 79 8.19 5.52 -8.48
C LYS A 79 7.97 5.01 -7.07
N THR A 80 8.21 5.84 -6.06
CA THR A 80 7.96 5.57 -4.65
C THR A 80 6.78 6.40 -4.18
N LEU A 81 5.62 5.77 -4.05
CA LEU A 81 4.37 6.42 -3.69
C LEU A 81 4.01 6.12 -2.23
N HIS A 82 4.09 7.13 -1.38
CA HIS A 82 3.54 7.04 -0.03
C HIS A 82 2.01 7.04 -0.09
N LEU A 83 1.37 6.11 0.63
CA LEU A 83 -0.09 5.98 0.62
C LEU A 83 -0.79 7.29 1.04
N SER A 84 -0.24 8.02 2.01
CA SER A 84 -0.78 9.32 2.45
C SER A 84 -0.87 10.34 1.32
N ASN A 85 0.13 10.38 0.43
CA ASN A 85 0.14 11.28 -0.72
C ASN A 85 -0.83 10.79 -1.81
N LEU A 86 -0.87 9.47 -2.04
CA LEU A 86 -1.75 8.86 -3.02
C LEU A 86 -3.24 9.05 -2.63
N SER A 87 -3.60 8.80 -1.37
CA SER A 87 -4.97 8.97 -0.88
C SER A 87 -5.42 10.43 -0.98
N ASN A 88 -4.57 11.39 -0.62
CA ASN A 88 -4.86 12.83 -0.77
C ASN A 88 -5.16 13.23 -2.22
N LYS A 89 -4.54 12.56 -3.20
CA LYS A 89 -4.81 12.79 -4.63
C LYS A 89 -6.11 12.12 -5.07
N ILE A 90 -6.29 10.84 -4.72
CA ILE A 90 -7.39 10.01 -5.22
C ILE A 90 -8.71 10.34 -4.55
N PHE A 91 -8.72 10.63 -3.25
CA PHE A 91 -9.97 10.80 -2.50
C PHE A 91 -10.80 11.99 -2.98
N LYS A 92 -10.17 12.98 -3.63
CA LYS A 92 -10.84 14.12 -4.25
C LYS A 92 -11.72 13.73 -5.43
N THR A 93 -11.48 12.57 -6.04
CA THR A 93 -12.23 12.08 -7.19
C THR A 93 -13.24 10.99 -6.82
N LEU A 94 -13.31 10.58 -5.55
CA LEU A 94 -14.17 9.49 -5.10
C LEU A 94 -15.55 9.99 -4.70
N THR A 95 -16.54 9.13 -4.91
CA THR A 95 -17.93 9.34 -4.54
C THR A 95 -18.22 8.79 -3.14
N LYS A 96 -19.35 9.20 -2.54
CA LYS A 96 -19.84 8.60 -1.28
C LYS A 96 -20.07 7.09 -1.40
N GLN A 97 -20.42 6.60 -2.59
CA GLN A 97 -20.67 5.19 -2.83
C GLN A 97 -19.37 4.37 -2.74
N ASP A 98 -18.26 4.88 -3.27
CA ASP A 98 -16.94 4.22 -3.18
C ASP A 98 -16.54 3.99 -1.72
N PHE A 99 -16.69 5.01 -0.88
CA PHE A 99 -16.40 4.91 0.56
C PHE A 99 -17.35 3.93 1.26
N LYS A 100 -18.64 3.89 0.88
CA LYS A 100 -19.62 2.97 1.46
C LYS A 100 -19.29 1.52 1.14
N GLU A 101 -18.99 1.20 -0.12
CA GLU A 101 -18.59 -0.14 -0.53
C GLU A 101 -17.30 -0.58 0.16
N ASN A 102 -16.34 0.34 0.28
CA ASN A 102 -15.11 0.04 0.98
C ASN A 102 -15.35 -0.23 2.48
N LYS A 103 -16.18 0.59 3.13
CA LYS A 103 -16.56 0.35 4.54
C LYS A 103 -17.25 -1.01 4.73
N ILE A 104 -18.12 -1.41 3.80
CA ILE A 104 -18.79 -2.73 3.84
C ILE A 104 -17.76 -3.86 3.75
N TYR A 105 -16.75 -3.75 2.89
CA TYR A 105 -15.70 -4.76 2.77
C TYR A 105 -14.98 -5.01 4.11
N PHE A 106 -14.66 -3.94 4.83
CA PHE A 106 -13.91 -4.00 6.09
C PHE A 106 -14.78 -4.18 7.35
N GLN A 107 -16.11 -4.31 7.22
CA GLN A 107 -17.04 -4.24 8.37
C GLN A 107 -16.84 -5.36 9.40
N SER A 108 -16.28 -6.51 8.99
CA SER A 108 -16.01 -7.66 9.86
C SER A 108 -14.63 -7.61 10.53
N ILE A 109 -13.81 -6.60 10.22
CA ILE A 109 -12.46 -6.45 10.77
C ILE A 109 -12.52 -5.49 11.96
N GLU A 110 -12.41 -6.06 13.15
CA GLU A 110 -12.33 -5.29 14.39
C GLU A 110 -10.90 -4.85 14.68
N ALA A 111 -10.74 -3.66 15.26
CA ALA A 111 -9.46 -3.11 15.71
C ALA A 111 -9.52 -2.85 17.22
N LYS A 112 -8.68 -3.54 17.98
CA LYS A 112 -8.67 -3.55 19.45
C LYS A 112 -7.83 -2.42 20.04
N ASN A 113 -6.79 -2.00 19.34
CA ASN A 113 -5.82 -1.03 19.85
C ASN A 113 -5.53 0.09 18.83
N LYS A 114 -4.64 1.02 19.19
CA LYS A 114 -4.28 2.16 18.32
C LYS A 114 -3.56 1.69 17.06
N THR A 115 -2.65 0.74 17.18
CA THR A 115 -1.85 0.20 16.07
C THR A 115 -2.74 -0.49 15.04
N GLU A 116 -3.63 -1.38 15.48
CA GLU A 116 -4.62 -2.05 14.62
C GLU A 116 -5.53 -1.05 13.90
N ARG A 117 -5.97 0.02 14.59
CA ARG A 117 -6.76 1.09 13.95
C ARG A 117 -5.98 1.81 12.85
N MET A 118 -4.68 2.02 13.03
CA MET A 118 -3.81 2.61 11.99
C MET A 118 -3.65 1.66 10.80
N ILE A 119 -3.43 0.36 11.06
CA ILE A 119 -3.31 -0.66 10.02
C ILE A 119 -4.61 -0.77 9.23
N LEU A 120 -5.76 -0.88 9.91
CA LEU A 120 -7.08 -0.95 9.28
C LEU A 120 -7.38 0.29 8.43
N LYS A 121 -7.12 1.48 8.94
CA LYS A 121 -7.29 2.72 8.16
C LYS A 121 -6.44 2.70 6.90
N SER A 122 -5.16 2.34 7.01
CA SER A 122 -4.27 2.28 5.86
C SER A 122 -4.69 1.21 4.84
N ALA A 123 -5.21 0.07 5.28
CA ALA A 123 -5.76 -0.95 4.38
C ALA A 123 -6.99 -0.44 3.62
N MET A 124 -7.91 0.24 4.32
CA MET A 124 -9.07 0.88 3.71
C MET A 124 -8.65 1.92 2.66
N ASP A 125 -7.69 2.79 3.01
CA ASP A 125 -7.19 3.82 2.12
C ASP A 125 -6.49 3.22 0.88
N LEU A 126 -5.66 2.18 1.09
CA LEU A 126 -4.95 1.50 0.02
C LEU A 126 -5.91 0.84 -0.96
N ARG A 127 -6.92 0.12 -0.47
CA ARG A 127 -7.91 -0.54 -1.33
C ARG A 127 -8.63 0.47 -2.23
N LEU A 128 -9.05 1.61 -1.68
CA LEU A 128 -9.63 2.70 -2.47
C LEU A 128 -8.66 3.23 -3.52
N CYS A 129 -7.40 3.46 -3.14
CA CYS A 129 -6.38 3.94 -4.06
C CYS A 129 -6.14 2.95 -5.21
N LEU A 130 -5.97 1.66 -4.91
CA LEU A 130 -5.68 0.64 -5.93
C LEU A 130 -6.86 0.41 -6.89
N ARG A 131 -8.12 0.51 -6.41
CA ARG A 131 -9.30 0.42 -7.29
C ARG A 131 -9.44 1.60 -8.25
N ASN A 132 -8.87 2.76 -7.90
CA ASN A 132 -9.12 4.03 -8.60
C ASN A 132 -7.87 4.69 -9.18
N TYR A 133 -6.69 4.07 -9.06
CA TYR A 133 -5.44 4.59 -9.60
C TYR A 133 -4.92 3.68 -10.72
N SER A 134 -4.81 4.24 -11.92
CA SER A 134 -4.14 3.60 -13.04
C SER A 134 -2.63 3.76 -12.88
N PHE A 135 -1.94 2.64 -12.65
CA PHE A 135 -0.47 2.60 -12.62
C PHE A 135 0.15 2.64 -14.03
N LYS A 136 -0.66 2.53 -15.10
CA LYS A 136 -0.19 2.42 -16.50
C LYS A 136 0.14 3.76 -17.17
N ASP A 137 -0.31 4.90 -16.61
CA ASP A 137 -0.34 6.18 -17.34
C ASP A 137 0.91 7.08 -17.22
N GLU A 138 1.93 6.70 -16.43
CA GLU A 138 3.08 7.59 -16.19
C GLU A 138 4.32 7.26 -17.03
N THR A 139 4.38 6.09 -17.67
CA THR A 139 5.49 5.71 -18.56
C THR A 139 5.34 6.18 -20.01
N GLU A 140 4.13 6.52 -20.47
CA GLU A 140 3.88 6.91 -21.87
C GLU A 140 3.89 8.43 -22.12
N LYS A 141 3.91 9.27 -21.09
CA LYS A 141 3.89 10.75 -21.25
C LYS A 141 5.26 11.40 -21.52
N LYS A 142 6.29 10.64 -21.89
CA LYS A 142 7.60 11.20 -22.27
C LYS A 142 8.15 10.60 -23.57
N LEU A 143 7.51 10.90 -24.69
CA LEU A 143 8.23 11.19 -25.92
C LEU A 143 7.55 12.38 -26.62
N PRO A 144 8.07 13.62 -26.47
CA PRO A 144 7.75 14.64 -27.45
C PRO A 144 8.37 14.19 -28.77
N TRP A 145 7.52 13.77 -29.71
CA TRP A 145 7.84 13.55 -31.10
C TRP A 145 8.31 14.86 -31.74
N LYS A 146 9.57 15.25 -31.58
CA LYS A 146 10.18 16.34 -32.36
C LYS A 146 11.69 16.17 -32.52
N PHE A 147 12.09 16.01 -33.79
CA PHE A 147 13.43 16.09 -34.38
C PHE A 147 14.33 14.88 -34.05
N TRP A 148 14.97 14.21 -35.00
CA TRP A 148 15.81 14.77 -36.07
C TRP A 148 15.56 14.18 -37.46
N LYS A 149 15.82 15.04 -38.45
CA LYS A 149 15.89 14.81 -39.90
C LYS A 149 17.03 13.87 -40.27
#